data_AF-A0A4S2UY40-F1
#
_entry.id   AF-A0A4S2UY40-F1
#
_cell.length_a   1.000
_cell.length_b   1.000
_cell.length_c   1.000
_cell.angle_alpha   90.00
_cell.angle_beta   90.00
_cell.angle_gamma   90.00
#
_symmetry.space_group_name_H-M   'P 1'
#
loop_
_entity.id
_entity.type
_entity.pdbx_description
1 polymer ?
#
loop_
_entity_poly.entity_id
_entity_poly.type
_entity_poly.pdbx_seq_one_letter_code
_entity_poly.pdbx_strand_id
1 'polypeptide(L)'
;MARTAIATRTAPGDVDPDCERALRAEIGHARTPYPPAPPESGTLLPSPHVLRRHLNHLRAVRRRTLASPDDPALRAAMEDAAYTLCVLMGRRNAHSALLAAEELVAAHRLPPSERPDQVRRPAGGAG
;
A
#
# COMPACT_ATOMS: atom_id res chain seq x y z
N MET A 1 17.42 -0.82 32.45
CA MET A 1 16.39 -1.27 31.49
C MET A 1 17.07 -1.88 30.28
N ALA A 2 17.18 -3.21 30.23
CA ALA A 2 17.87 -3.93 29.17
C ALA A 2 16.94 -4.07 27.95
N ARG A 3 17.37 -3.61 26.77
CA ARG A 3 16.64 -3.77 25.51
C ARG A 3 17.12 -5.05 24.84
N THR A 4 16.24 -6.03 24.71
CA THR A 4 16.53 -7.28 24.01
C THR A 4 16.70 -6.99 22.51
N ALA A 5 17.92 -7.06 22.01
CA ALA A 5 18.20 -7.02 20.58
C ALA A 5 17.93 -8.41 19.99
N ILE A 6 16.87 -8.54 19.19
CA ILE A 6 16.66 -9.74 18.39
C ILE A 6 17.63 -9.66 17.20
N ALA A 7 18.78 -10.28 17.35
CA ALA A 7 19.71 -10.51 16.24
C ALA A 7 19.38 -11.87 15.59
N THR A 8 18.47 -11.88 14.62
CA THR A 8 18.29 -13.04 13.74
C THR A 8 19.18 -12.87 12.52
N ARG A 9 20.46 -13.24 12.64
CA ARG A 9 21.27 -13.56 11.47
C ARG A 9 21.45 -15.08 11.42
N THR A 10 20.49 -15.77 10.82
CA THR A 10 20.67 -17.15 10.38
C THR A 10 21.74 -17.19 9.29
N ALA A 11 22.67 -18.13 9.38
CA ALA A 11 23.66 -18.37 8.33
C ALA A 11 22.92 -18.79 7.04
N PRO A 12 23.34 -18.32 5.86
CA PRO A 12 22.60 -18.46 4.60
C PRO A 12 22.45 -19.90 4.07
N GLY A 13 22.91 -20.93 4.79
CA GLY A 13 22.92 -22.33 4.37
C GLY A 13 21.94 -23.27 5.09
N ASP A 14 21.14 -22.78 6.05
CA ASP A 14 20.29 -23.60 6.93
C ASP A 14 18.80 -23.23 6.86
N VAL A 15 18.36 -22.63 5.75
CA VAL A 15 16.96 -22.25 5.58
C VAL A 15 16.21 -23.43 4.97
N ASP A 16 15.18 -23.91 5.68
CA ASP A 16 14.24 -24.92 5.18
C ASP A 16 13.67 -24.48 3.80
N PRO A 17 13.83 -25.30 2.73
CA PRO A 17 13.34 -24.96 1.40
C PRO A 17 11.83 -24.72 1.35
N ASP A 18 11.05 -25.29 2.27
CA ASP A 18 9.61 -25.05 2.37
C ASP A 18 9.33 -23.69 3.01
N CYS A 19 10.10 -23.27 4.03
CA CYS A 19 10.05 -21.91 4.55
C CYS A 19 10.45 -20.86 3.49
N GLU A 20 11.50 -21.13 2.72
CA GLU A 20 11.90 -20.21 1.65
C GLU A 20 10.81 -20.09 0.57
N ARG A 21 10.20 -21.22 0.18
CA ARG A 21 9.09 -21.25 -0.78
C ARG A 21 7.87 -20.51 -0.25
N ALA A 22 7.49 -20.73 1.01
CA ALA A 22 6.39 -20.04 1.65
C ALA A 22 6.64 -18.52 1.73
N LEU A 23 7.84 -18.10 2.11
CA LEU A 23 8.23 -16.68 2.13
C LEU A 23 8.16 -16.06 0.74
N ARG A 24 8.67 -16.75 -0.29
CA ARG A 24 8.57 -16.26 -1.68
C ARG A 24 7.12 -16.15 -2.14
N ALA A 25 6.26 -17.10 -1.76
CA ALA A 25 4.83 -17.07 -2.06
C ALA A 25 4.14 -15.88 -1.38
N GLU A 26 4.40 -15.64 -0.09
CA GLU A 26 3.87 -14.49 0.65
C GLU A 26 4.39 -13.16 0.10
N ILE A 27 5.67 -13.08 -0.27
CA ILE A 27 6.22 -11.91 -0.97
C ILE A 27 5.50 -11.70 -2.31
N GLY A 28 5.22 -12.79 -3.04
CA GLY A 28 4.45 -12.75 -4.29
C GLY A 28 3.02 -12.26 -4.07
N HIS A 29 2.34 -12.76 -3.04
CA HIS A 29 1.00 -12.35 -2.66
C HIS A 29 0.97 -10.87 -2.25
N ALA A 30 1.88 -10.44 -1.38
CA ALA A 30 2.01 -9.04 -0.97
C ALA A 30 2.38 -8.09 -2.12
N ARG A 31 3.03 -8.60 -3.17
CA ARG A 31 3.33 -7.85 -4.41
C ARG A 31 2.18 -7.85 -5.41
N THR A 32 1.23 -8.78 -5.27
CA THR A 32 0.06 -8.86 -6.13
C THR A 32 -0.94 -7.80 -5.67
N PRO A 33 -1.23 -6.78 -6.49
CA PRO A 33 -2.19 -5.76 -6.10
C PRO A 33 -3.56 -6.41 -5.96
N TYR A 34 -4.17 -6.28 -4.79
CA TYR A 34 -5.60 -6.50 -4.65
C TYR A 34 -6.31 -5.34 -5.37
N PRO A 35 -7.14 -5.59 -6.40
CA PRO A 35 -7.84 -4.50 -7.08
C PRO A 35 -8.78 -3.84 -6.07
N PRO A 36 -8.60 -2.53 -5.78
CA PRO A 36 -9.51 -1.84 -4.88
C PRO A 36 -10.93 -1.85 -5.46
N ALA A 37 -11.91 -1.80 -4.57
CA ALA A 37 -13.29 -1.52 -4.99
C ALA A 37 -13.31 -0.23 -5.83
N PRO A 38 -14.07 -0.18 -6.92
CA PRO A 38 -14.13 1.01 -7.76
C PRO A 38 -14.54 2.22 -6.91
N PRO A 39 -13.92 3.40 -7.12
CA PRO A 39 -14.29 4.59 -6.37
C PRO A 39 -15.75 4.92 -6.62
N GLU A 40 -16.44 5.38 -5.56
CA GLU A 40 -17.79 5.92 -5.63
C GLU A 40 -17.88 6.94 -6.78
N SER A 41 -18.79 6.71 -7.73
CA SER A 41 -18.98 7.56 -8.92
C SER A 41 -19.10 9.03 -8.51
N GLY A 42 -18.21 9.89 -9.02
CA GLY A 42 -18.17 11.33 -8.73
C GLY A 42 -17.02 11.81 -7.85
N THR A 43 -16.17 10.92 -7.32
CA THR A 43 -14.97 11.32 -6.55
C THR A 43 -13.81 11.69 -7.48
N LEU A 44 -13.36 12.94 -7.43
CA LEU A 44 -12.09 13.36 -8.06
C LEU A 44 -10.93 12.85 -7.21
N LEU A 45 -10.11 11.97 -7.79
CA LEU A 45 -8.90 11.45 -7.14
C LEU A 45 -7.65 12.07 -7.76
N PRO A 46 -6.58 12.30 -6.97
CA PRO A 46 -5.31 12.77 -7.49
C PRO A 46 -4.73 11.78 -8.51
N SER A 47 -3.94 12.30 -9.46
CA SER A 47 -3.22 11.41 -10.40
C SER A 47 -2.29 10.44 -9.64
N PRO A 48 -2.12 9.20 -10.13
CA PRO A 48 -1.27 8.20 -9.47
C PRO A 48 0.20 8.65 -9.33
N HIS A 49 0.69 9.49 -10.25
CA HIS A 49 2.04 10.04 -10.18
C HIS A 49 2.23 10.97 -8.97
N VAL A 50 1.24 11.82 -8.68
CA VAL A 50 1.25 12.69 -7.50
C VAL A 50 1.26 11.83 -6.23
N LEU A 51 0.41 10.81 -6.16
CA LEU A 51 0.39 9.90 -5.01
C LEU A 51 1.71 9.16 -4.80
N ARG A 52 2.35 8.67 -5.88
CA ARG A 52 3.69 8.05 -5.81
C ARG A 52 4.73 9.00 -5.19
N ARG A 53 4.70 10.29 -5.53
CA ARG A 53 5.60 11.29 -4.96
C ARG A 53 5.38 11.43 -3.45
N HIS A 54 4.14 11.55 -2.99
CA HIS A 54 3.82 11.67 -1.57
C HIS A 54 4.14 10.41 -0.77
N LEU A 55 3.86 9.22 -1.32
CA LEU A 55 4.24 7.94 -0.70
C LEU A 55 5.75 7.82 -0.54
N ASN A 56 6.53 8.20 -1.57
CA ASN A 56 7.99 8.20 -1.49
C ASN A 56 8.51 9.19 -0.44
N HIS A 57 7.92 10.39 -0.38
CA HIS A 57 8.26 11.39 0.62
C HIS A 57 7.99 10.90 2.05
N LEU A 58 6.78 10.39 2.31
CA LEU A 58 6.42 9.82 3.62
C LEU A 58 7.36 8.70 4.04
N ARG A 59 7.69 7.77 3.12
CA ARG A 59 8.64 6.68 3.39
C ARG A 59 10.04 7.22 3.71
N ALA A 60 10.49 8.28 3.03
CA ALA A 60 11.78 8.89 3.28
C ALA A 60 11.85 9.58 4.65
N VAL A 61 10.82 10.37 4.99
CA VAL A 61 10.73 11.03 6.29
C VAL A 61 10.64 10.00 7.41
N ARG A 62 9.77 8.99 7.28
CA ARG A 62 9.64 7.90 8.26
C ARG A 62 10.97 7.22 8.57
N ARG A 63 11.80 6.93 7.55
CA ARG A 63 13.15 6.36 7.76
C ARG A 63 14.05 7.29 8.57
N ARG A 64 14.00 8.61 8.32
CA ARG A 64 14.78 9.60 9.07
C ARG A 64 14.28 9.72 10.51
N THR A 65 12.96 9.80 10.72
CA THR A 65 12.36 9.85 12.06
C THR A 65 12.71 8.60 12.87
N LEU A 66 12.77 7.42 12.25
CA LEU A 66 13.21 6.19 12.92
C LEU A 66 14.70 6.21 13.29
N ALA A 67 15.54 6.91 12.52
CA ALA A 67 16.96 7.08 12.83
C ALA A 67 17.23 8.16 13.89
N SER A 68 16.29 9.10 14.08
CA SER A 68 16.41 10.21 15.02
C SER A 68 15.04 10.55 15.64
N PRO A 69 14.54 9.70 16.56
CA PRO A 69 13.17 9.81 17.08
C PRO A 69 12.94 11.05 17.95
N ASP A 70 14.01 11.58 18.55
CA ASP A 70 13.94 12.74 19.45
C ASP A 70 14.01 14.08 18.69
N ASP A 71 14.17 14.06 17.36
CA ASP A 71 14.14 15.27 16.54
C ASP A 71 12.68 15.71 16.28
N PRO A 72 12.24 16.84 16.88
CA PRO A 72 10.86 17.31 16.74
C PRO A 72 10.54 17.75 15.31
N ALA A 73 11.52 18.21 14.52
CA ALA A 73 11.30 18.64 13.15
C ALA A 73 11.00 17.44 12.24
N LEU A 74 11.69 16.31 12.45
CA LEU A 74 11.41 15.07 11.71
C LEU A 74 10.07 14.45 12.11
N ARG A 75 9.64 14.61 13.36
CA ARG A 75 8.31 14.18 13.80
C ARG A 75 7.21 15.03 13.17
N ALA A 76 7.34 16.35 13.18
CA ALA A 76 6.40 17.27 12.52
C ALA A 76 6.31 16.99 11.01
N ALA A 77 7.45 16.82 10.33
CA ALA A 77 7.46 16.48 8.91
C ALA A 77 6.78 15.13 8.61
N MET A 78 6.86 14.16 9.52
CA MET A 78 6.17 12.87 9.35
C MET A 78 4.66 13.03 9.49
N GLU A 79 4.22 13.83 10.47
CA GLU A 79 2.81 14.17 10.69
C GLU A 79 2.23 14.94 9.49
N ASP A 80 2.94 15.94 8.97
CA ASP A 80 2.54 16.72 7.78
C ASP A 80 2.41 15.85 6.53
N ALA A 81 3.36 14.94 6.31
CA ALA A 81 3.32 14.00 5.20
C ALA A 81 2.12 13.04 5.30
N ALA A 82 1.80 12.56 6.52
CA ALA A 82 0.63 11.73 6.77
C ALA A 82 -0.68 12.51 6.60
N TYR A 83 -0.74 13.75 7.10
CA TYR A 83 -1.90 14.63 6.96
C TYR A 83 -2.18 14.97 5.50
N THR A 84 -1.13 15.19 4.70
CA THR A 84 -1.27 15.40 3.25
C THR A 84 -1.96 14.22 2.57
N LEU A 85 -1.62 12.97 2.94
CA LEU A 85 -2.32 11.80 2.41
C LEU A 85 -3.78 11.75 2.86
N CYS A 86 -4.08 12.09 4.11
CA CYS A 86 -5.46 12.19 4.60
C CYS A 86 -6.31 13.11 3.73
N VAL A 87 -5.80 14.30 3.41
CA VAL A 87 -6.50 15.28 2.55
C VAL A 87 -6.64 14.74 1.14
N LEU A 88 -5.57 14.24 0.53
CA LEU A 88 -5.56 13.73 -0.84
C LEU A 88 -6.51 12.54 -1.05
N MET A 89 -6.68 11.69 -0.04
CA MET A 89 -7.55 10.52 -0.10
C MET A 89 -8.94 10.73 0.51
N GLY A 90 -9.22 11.93 1.05
CA GLY A 90 -10.47 12.22 1.76
C GLY A 90 -10.70 11.27 2.94
N ARG A 91 -9.65 10.92 3.68
CA ARG A 91 -9.70 10.00 4.83
C ARG A 91 -9.36 10.75 6.12
N ARG A 92 -10.03 10.40 7.22
CA ARG A 92 -9.80 11.00 8.55
C ARG A 92 -8.63 10.37 9.32
N ASN A 93 -8.13 9.23 8.85
CA ASN A 93 -7.11 8.46 9.54
C ASN A 93 -5.92 8.19 8.59
N ALA A 94 -4.70 8.41 9.09
CA ALA A 94 -3.48 8.29 8.29
C ALA A 94 -3.25 6.87 7.76
N HIS A 95 -3.61 5.85 8.53
CA HIS A 95 -3.47 4.46 8.10
C HIS A 95 -4.42 4.13 6.95
N SER A 96 -5.70 4.51 7.05
CA SER A 96 -6.66 4.29 5.96
C SER A 96 -6.35 5.14 4.73
N ALA A 97 -5.80 6.35 4.91
CA ALA A 97 -5.29 7.18 3.81
C ALA A 97 -4.11 6.52 3.08
N LEU A 98 -3.16 5.98 3.83
CA LEU A 98 -2.00 5.30 3.27
C LEU A 98 -2.41 4.08 2.45
N LEU A 99 -3.27 3.21 3.01
CA LEU A 99 -3.76 2.02 2.31
C LEU A 99 -4.48 2.39 1.00
N ALA A 100 -5.42 3.34 1.05
CA ALA A 100 -6.15 3.76 -0.14
C ALA A 100 -5.23 4.38 -1.22
N ALA A 101 -4.20 5.14 -0.81
CA ALA A 101 -3.21 5.69 -1.74
C ALA A 101 -2.35 4.60 -2.38
N GLU A 102 -1.93 3.59 -1.61
CA GLU A 102 -1.15 2.46 -2.10
C GLU A 102 -1.97 1.59 -3.08
N GLU A 103 -3.22 1.29 -2.75
CA GLU A 103 -4.16 0.57 -3.61
C GLU A 103 -4.38 1.30 -4.94
N LEU A 104 -4.63 2.61 -4.91
CA LEU A 104 -4.83 3.41 -6.13
C LEU A 104 -3.58 3.38 -7.02
N VAL A 105 -2.39 3.56 -6.43
CA VAL A 105 -1.13 3.50 -7.18
C VAL A 105 -0.89 2.09 -7.74
N ALA A 106 -1.25 1.04 -7.01
CA ALA A 106 -1.07 -0.34 -7.44
C ALA A 106 -2.04 -0.73 -8.56
N ALA A 107 -3.30 -0.30 -8.49
CA ALA A 107 -4.30 -0.48 -9.55
C ALA A 107 -3.85 0.11 -10.88
N HIS A 108 -3.15 1.26 -10.86
CA HIS A 108 -2.62 1.90 -12.08
C HIS A 108 -1.32 1.28 -12.61
N ARG A 109 -0.73 0.30 -11.90
CA ARG A 109 0.42 -0.47 -12.41
C ARG A 109 -0.01 -1.73 -13.14
N LEU A 110 -1.22 -2.23 -12.88
CA LEU A 110 -1.75 -3.39 -13.58
C LEU A 110 -2.39 -2.94 -14.91
N PRO A 111 -2.23 -3.72 -16.00
CA PRO A 111 -3.12 -3.57 -17.14
C PRO A 111 -4.57 -3.79 -16.66
N PRO A 112 -5.58 -3.13 -17.27
CA PRO A 112 -6.97 -3.42 -16.93
C PRO A 112 -7.19 -4.92 -17.11
N SER A 113 -7.39 -5.65 -16.02
CA SER A 113 -7.80 -7.03 -16.11
C SER A 113 -9.10 -7.03 -16.90
N GLU A 114 -9.13 -7.74 -18.04
CA GLU A 114 -10.36 -8.02 -18.76
C GLU A 114 -11.37 -8.53 -17.74
N ARG A 115 -12.31 -7.67 -17.37
CA ARG A 115 -13.44 -8.09 -16.55
C ARG A 115 -14.12 -9.13 -17.41
N PRO A 116 -14.23 -10.41 -17.01
CA PRO A 116 -15.00 -11.36 -17.80
C PRO A 116 -16.36 -10.72 -18.00
N ASP A 117 -16.71 -10.54 -19.29
CA ASP A 117 -17.96 -9.97 -19.76
C ASP A 117 -19.05 -10.32 -18.76
N GLN A 118 -19.73 -9.30 -18.22
CA GLN A 118 -21.02 -9.53 -17.58
C GLN A 118 -21.86 -10.22 -18.64
N VAL A 119 -21.98 -11.55 -18.52
CA VAL A 119 -22.79 -12.41 -19.36
C VAL A 119 -24.10 -11.68 -19.55
N ARG A 120 -24.29 -11.18 -20.77
CA ARG A 120 -25.52 -10.56 -21.25
C ARG A 120 -26.64 -11.51 -20.86
N ARG A 121 -27.36 -11.21 -19.77
CA ARG A 121 -28.57 -11.96 -19.41
C ARG A 121 -29.45 -11.87 -20.65
N PRO A 122 -29.80 -12.99 -21.31
CA PRO A 122 -30.79 -12.92 -22.37
C PRO A 122 -32.07 -12.41 -21.70
N ALA A 123 -32.60 -11.29 -22.21
CA ALA A 123 -33.95 -10.88 -21.92
C ALA A 123 -34.84 -12.04 -22.37
N GLY A 124 -35.34 -12.81 -21.41
CA GLY A 124 -36.34 -13.85 -21.65
C GLY A 124 -37.61 -13.17 -22.13
N GLY A 125 -37.81 -13.19 -23.45
CA GLY A 125 -39.12 -12.95 -24.04
C GLY A 125 -39.97 -14.20 -23.82
N ALA A 126 -41.02 -14.06 -23.02
CA ALA A 126 -42.16 -14.95 -23.04
C ALA A 126 -43.35 -14.12 -23.53
N GLY A 127 -43.76 -14.38 -24.77
CA GLY A 127 -44.96 -13.90 -25.44
C GLY A 127 -45.39 -14.97 -26.43
#